data_AF-A0A933TVU2-F1
#
_entry.id   AF-A0A933TVU2-F1
#
_cell.length_a   1.000
_cell.length_b   1.000
_cell.length_c   1.000
_cell.angle_alpha   90.00
_cell.angle_beta   90.00
_cell.angle_gamma   90.00
#
_symmetry.space_group_name_H-M   'P 1'
#
loop_
_entity.id
_entity.type
_entity.pdbx_description
1 polymer ?
#
loop_
_entity_poly.entity_id
_entity_poly.type
_entity_poly.pdbx_seq_one_letter_code
_entity_poly.pdbx_strand_id
1 'polypeptide(L)'
;MNKILYKTDQNHPQIKEYKEAVKKGEQNYHVLPRGDEWIVKRAGSSKPSQVFGTQSEAAVYATSISQNQGTALFIHGADGRIVDRKDY
;
A
#
# COMPACT_ATOMS: atom_id res chain seq x y z
N MET A 1 -14.72 12.12 3.89
CA MET A 1 -13.45 12.89 3.86
C MET A 1 -12.41 12.11 4.65
N ASN A 2 -11.29 11.79 3.99
CA ASN A 2 -9.94 11.52 4.50
C ASN A 2 -9.13 10.96 3.31
N LYS A 3 -8.73 11.88 2.42
CA LYS A 3 -7.78 11.62 1.33
C LYS A 3 -6.39 11.52 1.94
N ILE A 4 -6.07 10.40 2.59
CA ILE A 4 -4.67 10.09 2.93
C ILE A 4 -4.09 9.37 1.73
N LEU A 5 -3.70 10.11 0.70
CA LEU A 5 -2.58 9.78 -0.17
C LEU A 5 -2.13 11.12 -0.80
N TYR A 6 -0.81 11.37 -0.84
CA TYR A 6 -0.14 12.37 -1.70
C TYR A 6 -0.11 13.86 -1.31
N LYS A 7 0.29 14.21 -0.09
CA LYS A 7 0.75 15.60 0.18
C LYS A 7 2.23 15.86 -0.07
N THR A 8 2.99 14.90 -0.60
CA THR A 8 4.40 15.08 -0.92
C THR A 8 4.63 14.69 -2.38
N ASP A 9 5.12 15.67 -3.15
CA ASP A 9 5.65 15.60 -4.51
C ASP A 9 5.11 14.50 -5.46
N GLN A 10 4.27 14.91 -6.42
CA GLN A 10 3.77 14.05 -7.50
C GLN A 10 4.89 13.46 -8.39
N ASN A 11 6.11 14.01 -8.33
CA ASN A 11 7.29 13.53 -9.06
C ASN A 11 8.09 12.48 -8.29
N HIS A 12 7.69 12.11 -7.07
CA HIS A 12 8.39 11.06 -6.33
C HIS A 12 8.37 9.76 -7.15
N PRO A 13 9.52 9.10 -7.39
CA PRO A 13 9.62 7.93 -8.27
C PRO A 13 8.60 6.83 -7.95
N GLN A 14 8.34 6.59 -6.66
CA GLN A 14 7.35 5.61 -6.20
C GLN A 14 5.88 6.02 -6.43
N ILE A 15 5.56 7.32 -6.42
CA ILE A 15 4.21 7.81 -6.76
C ILE A 15 3.95 7.64 -8.26
N LYS A 16 4.98 7.88 -9.07
CA LYS A 16 4.94 7.60 -10.50
C LYS A 16 4.75 6.11 -10.75
N GLU A 17 5.53 5.27 -10.08
CA GLU A 17 5.43 3.80 -10.18
C GLU A 17 4.04 3.29 -9.76
N TYR A 18 3.48 3.77 -8.64
CA TYR A 18 2.11 3.44 -8.23
C TYR A 18 1.07 3.84 -9.30
N LYS A 19 1.13 5.06 -9.81
CA LYS A 19 0.18 5.53 -10.83
C LYS A 19 0.30 4.71 -12.10
N GLU A 20 1.51 4.36 -12.51
CA GLU A 20 1.75 3.53 -13.68
C GLU A 20 1.28 2.09 -13.45
N ALA A 21 1.52 1.49 -12.27
CA ALA A 21 1.03 0.15 -11.93
C ALA A 21 -0.51 0.09 -11.94
N VAL A 22 -1.17 1.09 -11.34
CA VAL A 22 -2.64 1.23 -11.40
C VAL A 22 -3.11 1.42 -12.84
N LYS A 23 -2.43 2.27 -13.64
CA LYS A 23 -2.76 2.52 -15.05
C LYS A 23 -2.56 1.29 -15.93
N LYS A 24 -1.57 0.45 -15.63
CA LYS A 24 -1.28 -0.81 -16.32
C LYS A 24 -2.18 -1.97 -15.87
N GLY A 25 -2.99 -1.78 -14.81
CA GLY A 25 -3.83 -2.83 -14.25
C GLY A 25 -3.04 -3.88 -13.47
N GLU A 26 -1.82 -3.57 -13.04
CA GLU A 26 -0.99 -4.46 -12.23
C GLU A 26 -1.62 -4.62 -10.84
N GLN A 27 -1.76 -5.86 -10.41
CA GLN A 27 -2.31 -6.18 -9.10
C GLN A 27 -1.21 -6.10 -8.06
N ASN A 28 -1.42 -5.29 -7.02
CA ASN A 28 -0.52 -5.16 -5.89
C ASN A 28 -1.30 -4.78 -4.63
N TYR A 29 -0.69 -5.02 -3.49
CA TYR A 29 -1.19 -4.64 -2.17
C TYR A 29 -0.30 -3.57 -1.54
N HIS A 30 -0.93 -2.74 -0.72
CA HIS A 30 -0.30 -1.64 0.00
C HIS A 30 -0.63 -1.73 1.49
N VAL A 31 0.38 -1.57 2.33
CA VAL A 31 0.25 -1.31 3.76
C VAL A 31 0.40 0.19 3.98
N LEU A 32 -0.64 0.87 4.45
CA LEU A 32 -0.74 2.33 4.55
C LEU A 32 -1.11 2.78 5.97
N PRO A 33 -0.56 3.89 6.48
CA PRO A 33 -1.05 4.51 7.69
C PRO A 33 -2.43 5.17 7.47
N ARG A 34 -3.31 5.10 8.46
CA ARG A 34 -4.63 5.75 8.49
C ARG A 34 -4.94 6.25 9.90
N GLY A 35 -4.57 7.50 10.19
CA GLY A 35 -4.64 8.01 11.56
C GLY A 35 -3.68 7.21 12.45
N ASP A 36 -4.19 6.67 13.54
CA ASP A 36 -3.43 5.81 14.47
C ASP A 36 -3.45 4.32 14.08
N GLU A 37 -4.08 3.98 12.95
CA GLU A 37 -4.23 2.61 12.45
C GLU A 37 -3.40 2.37 11.18
N TRP A 38 -3.33 1.11 10.78
CA TRP A 38 -2.69 0.63 9.57
C TRP A 38 -3.68 -0.16 8.73
N ILE A 39 -3.70 0.08 7.43
CA ILE A 39 -4.63 -0.59 6.52
C ILE A 39 -3.88 -1.36 5.44
N VAL A 40 -4.45 -2.49 5.04
CA VAL A 40 -4.02 -3.23 3.86
C VAL A 40 -5.02 -2.99 2.76
N LYS A 41 -4.55 -2.63 1.57
CA LYS A 41 -5.40 -2.21 0.46
C LYS A 41 -4.85 -2.70 -0.87
N ARG A 42 -5.71 -3.28 -1.71
CA ARG A 42 -5.39 -3.60 -3.10
C ARG A 42 -5.38 -2.34 -3.97
N ALA A 43 -4.45 -2.23 -4.91
CA ALA A 43 -4.47 -1.18 -5.94
C ALA A 43 -5.84 -1.11 -6.63
N GLY A 44 -6.30 0.12 -6.88
CA GLY A 44 -7.61 0.38 -7.49
C GLY A 44 -8.83 0.16 -6.59
N SER A 45 -8.69 -0.50 -5.43
CA SER A 45 -9.82 -0.66 -4.50
C SER A 45 -10.24 0.66 -3.86
N SER A 46 -11.53 0.83 -3.58
CA SER A 46 -12.03 1.95 -2.77
C SER A 46 -12.02 1.66 -1.27
N LYS A 47 -11.93 0.37 -0.89
CA LYS A 47 -12.00 -0.10 0.50
C LYS A 47 -10.70 -0.81 0.92
N PRO A 48 -10.29 -0.70 2.19
CA PRO A 48 -9.25 -1.56 2.72
C PRO A 48 -9.72 -3.02 2.73
N SER A 49 -8.79 -3.93 2.47
CA SER A 49 -8.99 -5.36 2.70
C SER A 49 -9.08 -5.66 4.19
N GLN A 50 -8.25 -4.99 5.00
CA GLN A 50 -8.26 -5.13 6.46
C GLN A 50 -7.62 -3.91 7.14
N VAL A 51 -7.95 -3.70 8.42
CA VAL A 51 -7.41 -2.65 9.32
C VAL A 51 -6.72 -3.31 10.52
N PHE A 52 -5.63 -2.70 10.99
CA PHE A 52 -4.76 -3.18 12.05
C PHE A 52 -4.32 -2.02 12.95
N GLY A 53 -3.92 -2.32 14.18
CA GLY A 53 -3.37 -1.31 15.10
C GLY A 53 -1.93 -0.94 14.75
N THR A 54 -1.17 -1.86 14.14
CA THR A 54 0.26 -1.65 13.85
C THR A 54 0.63 -1.98 12.40
N GLN A 55 1.72 -1.35 11.94
CA GLN A 55 2.30 -1.61 10.63
C GLN A 55 2.73 -3.07 10.49
N SER A 56 3.28 -3.64 11.57
CA SER A 56 3.81 -5.00 11.58
C SER A 56 2.71 -6.03 11.33
N GLU A 57 1.57 -5.90 12.01
CA GLU A 57 0.41 -6.78 11.81
C GLU A 57 -0.13 -6.67 10.39
N ALA A 58 -0.24 -5.43 9.89
CA ALA A 58 -0.66 -5.18 8.51
C ALA A 58 0.31 -5.81 7.50
N ALA A 59 1.62 -5.69 7.71
CA ALA A 59 2.64 -6.23 6.82
C ALA A 59 2.65 -7.77 6.81
N VAL A 60 2.39 -8.42 7.95
CA VAL A 60 2.24 -9.88 8.03
C VAL A 60 1.03 -10.34 7.20
N TYR A 61 -0.13 -9.74 7.41
CA TYR A 61 -1.33 -10.06 6.63
C TYR A 61 -1.12 -9.79 5.13
N ALA A 62 -0.56 -8.64 4.80
CA ALA A 62 -0.31 -8.24 3.42
C ALA A 62 0.68 -9.16 2.71
N THR A 63 1.70 -9.66 3.42
CA THR A 63 2.65 -10.65 2.89
C THR A 63 1.94 -11.94 2.50
N SER A 64 1.09 -12.46 3.39
CA SER A 64 0.33 -13.70 3.13
C SER A 64 -0.58 -13.59 1.91
N ILE A 65 -1.36 -12.51 1.80
CA ILE A 65 -2.27 -12.33 0.65
C ILE A 65 -1.50 -12.09 -0.65
N SER A 66 -0.36 -11.37 -0.60
CA SER A 66 0.44 -11.07 -1.78
C SER A 66 1.12 -12.32 -2.32
N GLN A 67 1.66 -13.17 -1.44
CA GLN A 67 2.18 -14.49 -1.80
C GLN A 67 1.09 -15.37 -2.42
N ASN A 68 -0.09 -15.43 -1.80
CA ASN A 68 -1.19 -16.25 -2.33
C ASN A 68 -1.70 -15.76 -3.70
N GLN A 69 -1.58 -14.46 -3.99
CA GLN A 69 -2.07 -13.88 -5.25
C GLN A 69 -0.97 -13.69 -6.30
N GLY A 70 0.31 -13.92 -5.97
CA GLY A 70 1.44 -13.61 -6.86
C GLY A 70 1.48 -12.14 -7.23
N THR A 71 1.39 -11.27 -6.23
CA THR A 71 1.29 -9.81 -6.42
C THR A 71 2.35 -9.09 -5.62
N ALA A 72 2.81 -7.95 -6.14
CA ALA A 72 3.72 -7.09 -5.40
C ALA A 72 3.06 -6.53 -4.13
N LEU A 73 3.90 -6.26 -3.12
CA LEU A 73 3.55 -5.64 -1.86
C LEU A 73 4.40 -4.40 -1.64
N PHE A 74 3.75 -3.28 -1.32
CA PHE A 74 4.39 -2.04 -0.92
C PHE A 74 4.06 -1.70 0.53
N ILE A 75 5.07 -1.42 1.34
CA ILE A 75 4.91 -1.05 2.74
C ILE A 75 5.28 0.42 2.90
N HIS A 76 4.34 1.22 3.40
CA HIS A 76 4.56 2.64 3.65
C HIS A 76 4.94 2.89 5.10
N GLY A 77 5.80 3.87 5.38
CA GLY A 77 6.06 4.39 6.72
C GLY A 77 4.91 5.29 7.21
N ALA A 78 4.99 5.72 8.48
CA ALA A 78 3.98 6.61 9.08
C ALA A 78 3.87 7.97 8.36
N ASP A 79 4.92 8.39 7.67
CA ASP A 79 4.95 9.58 6.82
C ASP A 79 4.36 9.36 5.41
N GLY A 80 3.89 8.14 5.13
CA GLY A 80 3.30 7.73 3.86
C GLY A 80 4.30 7.40 2.74
N ARG A 81 5.61 7.52 2.96
CA ARG A 81 6.64 7.12 1.98
C ARG A 81 6.77 5.60 1.96
N ILE A 82 7.14 5.01 0.82
CA ILE A 82 7.40 3.57 0.79
C ILE A 82 8.75 3.30 1.43
N VAL A 83 8.74 2.43 2.42
CA VAL A 83 9.93 2.00 3.16
C VAL A 83 10.39 0.60 2.75
N ASP A 84 9.50 -0.22 2.18
CA ASP A 84 9.82 -1.56 1.69
C ASP A 84 8.93 -1.98 0.51
N ARG A 85 9.46 -2.84 -0.35
CA ARG A 85 8.77 -3.46 -1.48
C ARG A 85 9.16 -4.94 -1.55
N LYS A 86 8.17 -5.80 -1.78
CA LYS A 86 8.36 -7.23 -2.01
C LYS A 86 7.61 -7.65 -3.26
N ASP A 87 8.23 -8.46 -4.09
CA ASP A 87 7.61 -9.07 -5.27
C ASP A 87 7.48 -10.58 -4.99
N TYR A 88 6.34 -11.18 -5.37
CA TYR A 88 5.99 -12.58 -5.14
C TYR A 88 5.39 -13.21 -6.39
#